data_AF-Q4DK04-F1
#
_entry.id   AF-Q4DK04-F1
#
_cell.length_a   1.000
_cell.length_b   1.000
_cell.length_c   1.000
_cell.angle_alpha   90.00
_cell.angle_beta   90.00
_cell.angle_gamma   90.00
#
_symmetry.space_group_name_H-M   'P 1'
#
loop_
_entity.id
_entity.type
_entity.pdbx_description
1 polymer ?
#
loop_
_entity_poly.entity_id
_entity_poly.type
_entity_poly.pdbx_seq_one_letter_code
_entity_poly.pdbx_strand_id
1 'polypeptide(L)'
;MLLTLTIVLLFPSFFFLLFTSPIAELCKGEKSSMSQSRWERKIQVREYHYTHTQPQWSDATPLVSRFPVALTRTCALCRRKKELCKCRVCFNCQKTMGIRRHHCRKCWQAVCPDCRERMRYVHMLSEPMKVCNSCALPYGIATLSRCKEHKHLLWGLYVLQRATEMPNVCIVPSCSTLTYHSVCFNCGLPTTTTRLHEERLVRLDAKELAKVADSVKYLEANEFSVRCAAVDKYAAEEVENLFRVLFPRFQEVRAFPTLNSLVEAQDLLLSVISSTVAYEYGNFPSLTMSLSDVPYSRLLKLIRTSPRYSVFEAPGKVKFVSFPGTHDYRTFNVNMRCGRIKQQVWSRLVDGW
;
A
#
# COMPACT_ATOMS: atom_id res chain seq x y z
N MET A 1 -1.70 -7.80 -38.51
CA MET A 1 -1.26 -7.76 -37.10
C MET A 1 -2.30 -8.48 -36.27
N LEU A 2 -1.98 -9.59 -35.58
CA LEU A 2 -2.93 -10.16 -34.62
C LEU A 2 -2.94 -9.31 -33.35
N LEU A 3 -4.13 -8.88 -32.93
CA LEU A 3 -4.33 -8.18 -31.66
C LEU A 3 -5.06 -9.13 -30.69
N THR A 4 -4.30 -9.86 -29.87
CA THR A 4 -4.85 -10.76 -28.84
C THR A 4 -5.43 -9.95 -27.68
N LEU A 5 -6.74 -9.71 -27.74
CA LEU A 5 -7.49 -9.03 -26.69
C LEU A 5 -8.07 -10.06 -25.68
N THR A 6 -7.28 -10.49 -24.71
CA THR A 6 -7.83 -11.19 -23.53
C THR A 6 -8.83 -10.24 -22.83
N ILE A 7 -9.97 -10.75 -22.36
CA ILE A 7 -10.89 -10.03 -21.48
C ILE A 7 -11.20 -10.93 -20.29
N VAL A 8 -10.75 -10.54 -19.09
CA VAL A 8 -11.12 -11.25 -17.85
C VAL A 8 -12.39 -10.60 -17.27
N LEU A 9 -13.50 -11.33 -17.29
CA LEU A 9 -14.76 -10.90 -16.68
C LEU A 9 -15.01 -11.65 -15.36
N LEU A 10 -14.80 -10.97 -14.24
CA LEU A 10 -15.24 -11.45 -12.93
C LEU A 10 -16.71 -11.06 -12.71
N PHE A 11 -17.62 -12.01 -12.94
CA PHE A 11 -19.05 -11.84 -12.62
C PHE A 11 -19.34 -12.28 -11.18
N PRO A 12 -19.82 -11.39 -10.29
CA PRO A 12 -20.37 -11.78 -9.00
C PRO A 12 -21.86 -12.11 -9.17
N SER A 13 -22.20 -13.38 -9.41
CA SER A 13 -23.60 -13.83 -9.47
C SER A 13 -23.72 -15.31 -9.11
N PHE A 14 -24.81 -15.65 -8.41
CA PHE A 14 -25.28 -16.97 -7.97
C PHE A 14 -24.74 -17.56 -6.64
N PHE A 15 -25.55 -17.32 -5.61
CA PHE A 15 -26.31 -18.30 -4.82
C PHE A 15 -25.63 -19.33 -3.89
N PHE A 16 -26.29 -19.50 -2.74
CA PHE A 16 -26.11 -20.55 -1.73
C PHE A 16 -26.01 -21.96 -2.35
N LEU A 17 -25.13 -22.81 -1.79
CA LEU A 17 -25.49 -23.95 -0.93
C LEU A 17 -24.27 -24.81 -0.53
N LEU A 18 -24.09 -24.97 0.78
CA LEU A 18 -23.59 -26.18 1.48
C LEU A 18 -22.13 -26.68 1.25
N PHE A 19 -21.80 -27.63 2.13
CA PHE A 19 -20.61 -28.47 2.25
C PHE A 19 -19.40 -27.96 3.05
N THR A 20 -19.34 -28.55 4.23
CA THR A 20 -18.35 -28.49 5.31
C THR A 20 -17.16 -29.42 5.08
N SER A 21 -15.96 -28.94 5.44
CA SER A 21 -14.78 -29.77 5.79
C SER A 21 -14.11 -30.58 4.64
N PRO A 22 -12.85 -31.06 4.83
CA PRO A 22 -11.69 -30.19 5.04
C PRO A 22 -10.47 -30.58 4.16
N ILE A 23 -9.66 -29.60 3.72
CA ILE A 23 -8.36 -29.90 3.09
C ILE A 23 -7.35 -30.26 4.19
N ALA A 24 -7.36 -31.53 4.59
CA ALA A 24 -6.52 -32.06 5.67
C ALA A 24 -5.86 -33.43 5.34
N GLU A 25 -5.97 -33.92 4.10
CA GLU A 25 -5.57 -35.31 3.75
C GLU A 25 -4.39 -35.48 2.78
N LEU A 26 -3.72 -34.41 2.33
CA LEU A 26 -2.63 -34.49 1.35
C LEU A 26 -1.20 -34.42 1.93
N CYS A 27 -1.05 -34.48 3.26
CA CYS A 27 0.26 -34.59 3.93
C CYS A 27 0.30 -35.80 4.89
N LYS A 28 0.12 -37.02 4.36
CA LYS A 28 0.40 -38.26 5.10
C LYS A 28 1.89 -38.60 4.94
N GLY A 29 2.72 -38.15 5.88
CA GLY A 29 4.16 -38.39 5.91
C GLY A 29 4.78 -37.97 7.25
N GLU A 30 5.09 -38.97 8.08
CA GLU A 30 5.72 -38.91 9.40
C GLU A 30 4.97 -38.24 10.56
N LYS A 31 5.18 -38.82 11.74
CA LYS A 31 4.35 -38.68 12.95
C LYS A 31 5.12 -37.91 14.03
N SER A 32 4.53 -36.84 14.57
CA SER A 32 4.55 -36.64 16.02
C SER A 32 3.29 -35.92 16.48
N SER A 33 2.81 -36.27 17.67
CA SER A 33 1.50 -35.86 18.16
C SER A 33 1.53 -34.48 18.82
N MET A 34 0.60 -33.58 18.43
CA MET A 34 -0.01 -32.65 19.37
C MET A 34 -1.45 -32.33 18.94
N SER A 35 -2.36 -32.29 19.91
CA SER A 35 -3.77 -32.02 19.73
C SER A 35 -4.02 -30.59 19.24
N GLN A 36 -5.01 -30.42 18.35
CA GLN A 36 -5.55 -29.08 18.04
C GLN A 36 -6.34 -28.56 19.24
N SER A 37 -5.64 -27.88 20.16
CA SER A 37 -6.27 -27.17 21.26
C SER A 37 -7.06 -25.96 20.75
N ARG A 38 -8.30 -25.86 21.24
CA ARG A 38 -9.28 -24.83 20.94
C ARG A 38 -8.89 -23.53 21.66
N TRP A 39 -7.95 -22.75 21.11
CA TRP A 39 -7.37 -21.60 21.81
C TRP A 39 -8.39 -20.54 22.20
N GLU A 40 -8.53 -20.33 23.51
CA GLU A 40 -9.38 -19.31 24.12
C GLU A 40 -8.84 -17.90 23.81
N ARG A 41 -9.73 -16.99 23.42
CA ARG A 41 -9.37 -15.66 22.88
C ARG A 41 -8.96 -14.62 23.93
N LYS A 42 -8.60 -15.01 25.16
CA LYS A 42 -8.35 -14.09 26.27
C LYS A 42 -7.26 -14.62 27.21
N ILE A 43 -6.11 -13.96 27.23
CA ILE A 43 -5.17 -14.03 28.36
C ILE A 43 -4.74 -12.60 28.68
N GLN A 44 -5.08 -12.14 29.88
CA GLN A 44 -4.85 -10.78 30.37
C GLN A 44 -3.54 -10.76 31.17
N VAL A 45 -2.49 -10.10 30.66
CA VAL A 45 -1.19 -10.02 31.34
C VAL A 45 -0.58 -8.62 31.18
N ARG A 46 -0.57 -7.73 32.18
CA ARG A 46 -1.33 -7.72 33.45
C ARG A 46 -2.57 -6.82 33.40
N GLU A 47 -2.67 -6.04 32.31
CA GLU A 47 -3.86 -5.35 31.79
C GLU A 47 -3.76 -5.18 30.25
N TYR A 48 -2.69 -5.72 29.62
CA TYR A 48 -2.35 -5.47 28.21
C TYR A 48 -2.60 -6.72 27.35
N HIS A 49 -3.09 -6.51 26.14
CA HIS A 49 -3.20 -7.54 25.10
C HIS A 49 -2.06 -7.34 24.07
N TYR A 50 -1.22 -8.36 23.89
CA TYR A 50 -0.17 -8.37 22.88
C TYR A 50 -0.41 -9.54 21.91
N THR A 51 -0.51 -9.25 20.60
CA THR A 51 -0.64 -10.28 19.56
C THR A 51 0.34 -9.99 18.43
N HIS A 52 1.48 -10.70 18.45
CA HIS A 52 2.58 -10.46 17.52
C HIS A 52 3.33 -11.78 17.20
N THR A 53 2.71 -12.64 16.42
CA THR A 53 3.36 -13.75 15.69
C THR A 53 4.08 -13.15 14.47
N GLN A 54 5.32 -12.65 14.57
CA GLN A 54 6.60 -13.38 14.67
C GLN A 54 6.94 -14.18 13.40
N PRO A 55 8.19 -14.09 12.93
CA PRO A 55 9.00 -15.30 12.73
C PRO A 55 10.22 -15.31 13.66
N GLN A 56 10.50 -16.49 14.20
CA GLN A 56 11.57 -16.76 15.16
C GLN A 56 12.94 -16.73 14.48
N TRP A 57 13.91 -15.98 15.01
CA TRP A 57 15.31 -16.07 14.60
C TRP A 57 16.26 -15.81 15.77
N SER A 58 16.95 -16.88 16.22
CA SER A 58 18.03 -16.95 17.21
C SER A 58 17.71 -16.64 18.69
N ASP A 59 18.40 -17.34 19.59
CA ASP A 59 18.47 -17.08 21.04
C ASP A 59 19.28 -15.82 21.41
N ALA A 60 19.67 -15.02 20.42
CA ALA A 60 20.34 -13.75 20.65
C ALA A 60 19.37 -12.78 21.34
N THR A 61 19.78 -12.22 22.47
CA THR A 61 19.03 -11.16 23.15
C THR A 61 18.78 -10.03 22.16
N PRO A 62 17.53 -9.59 21.92
CA PRO A 62 17.26 -8.59 20.90
C PRO A 62 18.06 -7.32 21.19
N LEU A 63 18.91 -6.92 20.25
CA LEU A 63 19.70 -5.69 20.31
C LEU A 63 18.75 -4.50 20.20
N VAL A 64 18.13 -4.13 21.32
CA VAL A 64 17.25 -2.97 21.43
C VAL A 64 18.10 -1.71 21.25
N SER A 65 18.15 -1.23 20.00
CA SER A 65 18.72 0.06 19.64
C SER A 65 17.99 1.18 20.38
N ARG A 66 18.47 1.50 21.57
CA ARG A 66 18.07 2.68 22.35
C ARG A 66 18.61 3.91 21.63
N PHE A 67 17.84 4.47 20.69
CA PHE A 67 18.03 5.86 20.30
C PHE A 67 17.93 6.70 21.59
N PRO A 68 18.99 7.45 21.97
CA PRO A 68 18.93 8.25 23.18
C PRO A 68 17.87 9.31 22.99
N VAL A 69 16.74 9.16 23.70
CA VAL A 69 15.80 10.24 23.93
C VAL A 69 16.62 11.39 24.52
N ALA A 70 16.53 12.59 23.95
CA ALA A 70 17.40 13.68 24.41
C ALA A 70 17.19 13.89 25.92
N LEU A 71 18.24 13.57 26.68
CA LEU A 71 18.21 13.47 28.15
C LEU A 71 17.83 14.81 28.79
N THR A 72 18.17 15.89 28.11
CA THR A 72 17.86 17.27 28.47
C THR A 72 16.56 17.73 27.83
N ARG A 73 15.74 18.50 28.58
CA ARG A 73 14.54 19.20 28.06
C ARG A 73 14.91 20.39 27.15
N THR A 74 15.88 20.23 26.28
CA THR A 74 16.43 21.24 25.35
C THR A 74 15.90 21.03 23.96
N CYS A 75 15.54 22.10 23.26
CA CYS A 75 15.15 22.01 21.86
C CYS A 75 16.33 21.52 21.02
N ALA A 76 16.14 20.46 20.23
CA ALA A 76 17.21 19.92 19.38
C ALA A 76 17.68 20.89 18.29
N LEU A 77 16.86 21.89 17.94
CA LEU A 77 17.13 22.85 16.86
C LEU A 77 17.91 24.08 17.36
N CYS A 78 17.47 24.73 18.43
CA CYS A 78 18.13 25.94 18.97
C CYS A 78 18.96 25.72 20.24
N ARG A 79 19.06 24.47 20.74
CA ARG A 79 19.79 24.01 21.94
C ARG A 79 19.38 24.63 23.28
N ARG A 80 18.45 25.59 23.31
CA ARG A 80 17.90 26.20 24.55
C ARG A 80 16.94 25.26 25.28
N LYS A 81 16.84 25.40 26.62
CA LYS A 81 15.79 24.76 27.45
C LYS A 81 14.39 25.05 26.88
N LYS A 82 13.44 24.12 27.08
CA LYS A 82 12.06 24.19 26.56
C LYS A 82 11.38 25.53 26.84
N GLU A 83 11.51 26.05 28.06
CA GLU A 83 10.92 27.34 28.46
C GLU A 83 11.52 28.48 27.61
N LEU A 84 12.85 28.50 27.50
CA LEU A 84 13.65 29.54 26.83
C LEU A 84 13.73 29.42 25.30
N CYS A 85 13.03 28.46 24.69
CA CYS A 85 13.41 27.90 23.39
C CYS A 85 13.48 28.91 22.19
N LYS A 86 12.82 30.07 22.20
CA LYS A 86 12.71 31.03 21.06
C LYS A 86 12.20 30.53 19.68
N CYS A 87 12.38 29.27 19.24
CA CYS A 87 11.94 28.77 17.90
C CYS A 87 10.49 29.15 17.55
N ARG A 88 10.31 29.73 16.36
CA ARG A 88 9.03 30.22 15.82
C ARG A 88 8.53 29.50 14.57
N VAL A 89 9.30 28.60 13.98
CA VAL A 89 8.90 27.81 12.81
C VAL A 89 8.68 26.36 13.24
N CYS A 90 7.55 25.77 12.85
CA CYS A 90 7.26 24.36 13.12
C CYS A 90 8.22 23.48 12.30
N PHE A 91 9.04 22.66 12.97
CA PHE A 91 9.99 21.77 12.29
C PHE A 91 9.31 20.84 11.27
N ASN A 92 8.06 20.45 11.52
CA ASN A 92 7.32 19.54 10.67
C ASN A 92 6.66 20.23 9.48
N CYS A 93 5.84 21.27 9.70
CA CYS A 93 5.02 21.87 8.65
C CYS A 93 5.50 23.24 8.14
N GLN A 94 6.64 23.74 8.63
CA GLN A 94 7.21 25.06 8.35
C GLN A 94 6.29 26.27 8.64
N LYS A 95 5.07 26.07 9.15
CA LYS A 95 4.19 27.15 9.60
C LYS A 95 4.81 27.92 10.76
N THR A 96 4.62 29.24 10.76
CA THR A 96 4.94 30.11 11.89
C THR A 96 4.05 29.76 13.10
N MET A 97 4.69 29.62 14.26
CA MET A 97 4.09 29.32 15.55
C MET A 97 4.09 30.57 16.43
N GLY A 98 3.03 30.73 17.23
CA GLY A 98 2.93 31.78 18.23
C GLY A 98 3.90 31.60 19.42
N ILE A 99 3.55 32.20 20.56
CA ILE A 99 4.34 32.07 21.80
C ILE A 99 4.22 30.65 22.37
N ARG A 100 3.03 30.03 22.25
CA ARG A 100 2.80 28.63 22.58
C ARG A 100 3.34 27.75 21.46
N ARG A 101 4.39 26.99 21.76
CA ARG A 101 4.93 25.91 20.91
C ARG A 101 5.12 24.65 21.74
N HIS A 102 5.00 23.50 21.10
CA HIS A 102 5.22 22.21 21.74
C HIS A 102 6.56 21.62 21.32
N HIS A 103 7.04 20.62 22.04
CA HIS A 103 8.23 19.86 21.66
C HIS A 103 7.86 18.39 21.51
N CYS A 104 8.34 17.76 20.44
CA CYS A 104 8.23 16.31 20.28
C CYS A 104 8.94 15.60 21.44
N ARG A 105 8.33 14.58 22.07
CA ARG A 105 8.98 13.83 23.15
C ARG A 105 10.10 12.89 22.69
N LYS A 106 10.17 12.58 21.38
CA LYS A 106 11.21 11.74 20.77
C LYS A 106 12.41 12.58 20.30
N CYS A 107 12.22 13.47 19.32
CA CYS A 107 13.30 14.28 18.74
C CYS A 107 13.52 15.66 19.39
N TRP A 108 12.69 16.10 20.34
CA TRP A 108 12.78 17.41 21.01
C TRP A 108 12.80 18.65 20.10
N GLN A 109 12.37 18.54 18.84
CA GLN A 109 12.18 19.69 17.96
C GLN A 109 10.87 20.43 18.28
N ALA A 110 10.87 21.74 18.03
CA ALA A 110 9.71 22.61 18.24
C ALA A 110 8.67 22.44 17.12
N VAL A 111 7.41 22.23 17.49
CA VAL A 111 6.30 21.91 16.58
C VAL A 111 4.99 22.57 17.01
N CYS A 112 4.13 22.86 16.03
CA CYS A 112 2.79 23.40 16.25
C CYS A 112 1.85 22.35 16.91
N PRO A 113 0.65 22.74 17.38
CA PRO A 113 -0.31 21.79 17.94
C PRO A 113 -0.64 20.65 16.97
N ASP A 114 -1.04 20.97 15.74
CA ASP A 114 -1.47 20.06 14.68
C ASP A 114 -0.38 19.04 14.28
N CYS A 115 0.89 19.44 14.37
CA CYS A 115 2.01 18.54 14.10
C CYS A 115 2.37 17.63 15.28
N ARG A 116 1.71 17.73 16.44
CA ARG A 116 2.05 17.02 17.69
C ARG A 116 0.84 16.40 18.38
N GLU A 117 -0.10 15.93 17.57
CA GLU A 117 -1.33 15.29 18.06
C GLU A 117 -1.11 13.82 18.41
N ARG A 118 -0.17 13.15 17.72
CA ARG A 118 0.02 11.70 17.75
C ARG A 118 0.69 11.20 19.03
N MET A 119 0.07 10.20 19.66
CA MET A 119 0.64 9.43 20.77
C MET A 119 1.45 8.24 20.24
N ARG A 120 2.68 8.06 20.74
CA ARG A 120 3.52 6.89 20.46
C ARG A 120 4.38 6.54 21.68
N TYR A 121 4.73 5.27 21.82
CA TYR A 121 5.78 4.84 22.74
C TYR A 121 7.11 5.50 22.38
N VAL A 122 7.68 6.24 23.33
CA VAL A 122 9.02 6.85 23.21
C VAL A 122 10.05 5.97 23.91
N HIS A 123 9.66 5.34 25.02
CA HIS A 123 10.33 4.19 25.60
C HIS A 123 9.39 2.98 25.49
N MET A 124 9.94 1.79 25.26
CA MET A 124 9.16 0.56 25.01
C MET A 124 8.28 0.13 26.20
N LEU A 125 8.63 0.56 27.42
CA LEU A 125 7.97 0.21 28.67
C LEU A 125 7.34 1.42 29.39
N SER A 126 7.26 2.58 28.74
CA SER A 126 6.60 3.77 29.31
C SER A 126 5.22 3.98 28.71
N GLU A 127 4.38 4.77 29.36
CA GLU A 127 3.17 5.30 28.73
C GLU A 127 3.46 5.99 27.37
N PRO A 128 2.53 5.91 26.39
CA PRO A 128 2.64 6.64 25.13
C PRO A 128 2.74 8.16 25.37
N MET A 129 3.55 8.83 24.55
CA MET A 129 3.75 10.28 24.65
C MET A 129 3.44 10.99 23.34
N LYS A 130 3.02 12.27 23.44
CA LYS A 130 2.83 13.14 22.26
C LYS A 130 4.15 13.42 21.55
N VAL A 131 4.28 12.89 20.35
CA VAL A 131 5.41 13.06 19.42
C VAL A 131 5.00 13.92 18.22
N CYS A 132 5.96 14.42 17.44
CA CYS A 132 5.64 15.07 16.17
C CYS A 132 5.28 14.06 15.08
N ASN A 133 4.58 14.51 14.03
CA ASN A 133 4.17 13.65 12.90
C ASN A 133 5.36 12.87 12.30
N SER A 134 6.53 13.50 12.08
CA SER A 134 7.72 12.79 11.57
C SER A 134 8.25 11.71 12.52
N CYS A 135 8.09 11.90 13.84
CA CYS A 135 8.43 10.89 14.84
C CYS A 135 7.34 9.84 15.06
N ALA A 136 6.12 10.13 14.60
CA ALA A 136 4.97 9.22 14.64
C ALA A 136 4.92 8.26 13.45
N LEU A 137 5.58 8.62 12.34
CA LEU A 137 5.78 7.77 11.18
C LEU A 137 6.44 6.44 11.60
N PRO A 138 5.85 5.29 11.25
CA PRO A 138 6.47 3.99 11.48
C PRO A 138 7.77 3.88 10.68
N TYR A 139 8.88 3.59 11.36
CA TYR A 139 10.21 3.56 10.75
C TYR A 139 10.30 2.54 9.60
N GLY A 140 9.65 1.38 9.75
CA GLY A 140 9.56 0.37 8.68
C GLY A 140 8.98 0.93 7.38
N ILE A 141 7.83 1.60 7.45
CA ILE A 141 7.19 2.24 6.28
C ILE A 141 8.13 3.30 5.70
N ALA A 142 8.62 4.22 6.54
CA ALA A 142 9.49 5.29 6.09
C ALA A 142 10.86 4.82 5.57
N THR A 143 11.23 3.55 5.80
CA THR A 143 12.43 2.91 5.24
C THR A 143 12.07 2.22 3.92
N LEU A 144 11.02 1.40 3.90
CA LEU A 144 10.52 0.73 2.70
C LEU A 144 10.18 1.72 1.58
N SER A 145 9.51 2.85 1.88
CA SER A 145 9.24 3.91 0.91
C SER A 145 10.49 4.63 0.37
N ARG A 146 11.67 4.45 1.00
CA ARG A 146 12.95 5.04 0.57
C ARG A 146 13.91 4.04 -0.09
N CYS A 147 13.65 2.74 0.00
CA CYS A 147 14.44 1.68 -0.65
C CYS A 147 14.20 1.68 -2.18
N LYS A 148 14.83 2.62 -2.90
CA LYS A 148 14.74 2.73 -4.38
C LYS A 148 15.20 1.45 -5.11
N GLU A 149 16.18 0.74 -4.53
CA GLU A 149 16.80 -0.47 -5.09
C GLU A 149 15.83 -1.65 -5.10
N HIS A 150 15.00 -1.78 -4.06
CA HIS A 150 13.94 -2.78 -4.01
C HIS A 150 12.62 -2.13 -4.39
N LYS A 151 12.35 -2.08 -5.70
CA LYS A 151 10.97 -1.95 -6.23
C LYS A 151 10.02 -3.00 -5.60
N HIS A 152 10.52 -4.05 -4.96
CA HIS A 152 9.79 -5.19 -4.42
C HIS A 152 9.88 -5.21 -2.89
N LEU A 153 8.87 -4.71 -2.15
CA LEU A 153 8.53 -5.14 -0.78
C LEU A 153 7.33 -4.36 -0.21
N LEU A 154 6.13 -4.76 -0.62
CA LEU A 154 4.90 -4.04 -0.27
C LEU A 154 3.94 -4.88 0.59
N TRP A 155 4.15 -6.20 0.65
CA TRP A 155 3.58 -7.07 1.70
C TRP A 155 4.00 -6.62 3.11
N GLY A 156 5.15 -5.96 3.25
CA GLY A 156 5.56 -5.34 4.52
C GLY A 156 4.57 -4.27 5.01
N LEU A 157 3.94 -3.51 4.10
CA LEU A 157 2.92 -2.53 4.46
C LEU A 157 1.64 -3.19 4.95
N TYR A 158 1.24 -4.34 4.39
CA TYR A 158 0.08 -5.11 4.85
C TYR A 158 0.19 -5.48 6.34
N VAL A 159 1.36 -6.00 6.74
CA VAL A 159 1.63 -6.35 8.15
C VAL A 159 1.69 -5.09 9.03
N LEU A 160 2.34 -4.04 8.56
CA LEU A 160 2.49 -2.79 9.32
C LEU A 160 1.16 -2.03 9.49
N GLN A 161 0.22 -2.11 8.54
CA GLN A 161 -1.12 -1.49 8.64
C GLN A 161 -1.94 -2.04 9.81
N ARG A 162 -1.72 -3.30 10.20
CA ARG A 162 -2.37 -3.90 11.37
C ARG A 162 -1.74 -3.45 12.69
N ALA A 163 -0.47 -3.05 12.67
CA ALA A 163 0.30 -2.72 13.86
C ALA A 163 0.27 -1.22 14.24
N THR A 164 -0.09 -0.33 13.31
CA THR A 164 0.00 1.12 13.51
C THR A 164 -0.85 1.90 12.52
N GLU A 165 -1.03 3.19 12.78
CA GLU A 165 -1.76 4.09 11.88
C GLU A 165 -0.91 4.47 10.67
N MET A 166 -1.39 4.14 9.47
CA MET A 166 -0.74 4.52 8.21
C MET A 166 -0.77 6.04 7.98
N PRO A 167 0.32 6.64 7.50
CA PRO A 167 0.35 8.03 7.06
C PRO A 167 -0.33 8.20 5.69
N ASN A 168 -0.53 9.45 5.29
CA ASN A 168 -0.71 9.80 3.89
C ASN A 168 0.66 9.94 3.19
N VAL A 169 0.68 9.81 1.87
CA VAL A 169 1.84 10.11 1.01
C VAL A 169 1.52 11.32 0.12
N CYS A 170 2.51 12.18 -0.12
CA CYS A 170 2.40 13.25 -1.11
C CYS A 170 2.06 12.69 -2.49
N ILE A 171 1.17 13.37 -3.24
CA ILE A 171 0.79 12.93 -4.58
C ILE A 171 1.92 13.03 -5.63
N VAL A 172 3.02 13.72 -5.33
CA VAL A 172 4.16 13.86 -6.23
C VAL A 172 5.13 12.69 -6.00
N PRO A 173 5.35 11.78 -6.96
CA PRO A 173 6.18 10.60 -6.74
C PRO A 173 7.63 10.93 -6.37
N SER A 174 8.20 11.98 -6.95
CA SER A 174 9.56 12.47 -6.61
C SER A 174 9.66 13.10 -5.21
N CYS A 175 8.54 13.56 -4.63
CA CYS A 175 8.51 14.13 -3.29
C CYS A 175 8.47 13.02 -2.22
N SER A 176 7.69 11.96 -2.44
CA SER A 176 7.56 10.76 -1.56
C SER A 176 7.27 11.04 -0.07
N THR A 177 6.93 12.28 0.30
CA THR A 177 6.86 12.70 1.70
C THR A 177 5.66 12.09 2.39
N LEU A 178 5.92 11.27 3.42
CA LEU A 178 4.92 10.72 4.31
C LEU A 178 4.52 11.75 5.38
N THR A 179 3.22 11.91 5.63
CA THR A 179 2.67 12.90 6.57
C THR A 179 1.30 12.47 7.09
N TYR A 180 0.86 13.03 8.22
CA TYR A 180 -0.52 12.85 8.73
C TYR A 180 -1.43 14.05 8.42
N HIS A 181 -0.97 14.99 7.58
CA HIS A 181 -1.75 16.11 7.07
C HIS A 181 -2.37 15.75 5.70
N SER A 182 -3.43 16.47 5.29
CA SER A 182 -4.03 16.39 3.95
C SER A 182 -3.20 17.06 2.84
N VAL A 183 -2.22 17.88 3.24
CA VAL A 183 -1.32 18.63 2.37
C VAL A 183 0.12 18.33 2.75
N CYS A 184 0.96 18.15 1.74
CA CYS A 184 2.39 17.90 1.91
C CYS A 184 3.09 19.17 2.39
N PHE A 185 3.80 19.08 3.52
CA PHE A 185 4.58 20.21 4.06
C PHE A 185 5.84 20.53 3.26
N ASN A 186 6.26 19.67 2.33
CA ASN A 186 7.48 19.84 1.54
C ASN A 186 7.22 20.63 0.24
N CYS A 187 6.13 20.31 -0.48
CA CYS A 187 5.80 20.92 -1.77
C CYS A 187 4.44 21.64 -1.82
N GLY A 188 3.67 21.66 -0.73
CA GLY A 188 2.35 22.31 -0.68
C GLY A 188 1.21 21.61 -1.44
N LEU A 189 1.51 20.53 -2.18
CA LEU A 189 0.50 19.75 -2.91
C LEU A 189 -0.23 18.74 -2.01
N PRO A 190 -1.43 18.26 -2.41
CA PRO A 190 -2.20 17.29 -1.65
C PRO A 190 -1.45 16.00 -1.29
N THR A 191 -2.07 15.23 -0.39
CA THR A 191 -1.64 13.87 -0.05
C THR A 191 -2.79 12.88 -0.17
N THR A 192 -2.48 11.63 -0.47
CA THR A 192 -3.45 10.53 -0.52
C THR A 192 -3.15 9.47 0.54
N THR A 193 -4.14 8.65 0.93
CA THR A 193 -3.99 7.60 1.95
C THR A 193 -3.02 6.51 1.49
N THR A 194 -2.24 5.95 2.42
CA THR A 194 -1.45 4.71 2.18
C THR A 194 -2.07 3.48 2.83
N ARG A 195 -3.34 3.58 3.26
CA ARG A 195 -4.09 2.45 3.78
C ARG A 195 -4.59 1.59 2.62
N LEU A 196 -4.31 0.30 2.69
CA LEU A 196 -4.87 -0.69 1.77
C LEU A 196 -6.39 -0.72 1.92
N HIS A 197 -7.06 -0.93 0.79
CA HIS A 197 -8.51 -1.07 0.67
C HIS A 197 -9.31 0.18 1.08
N GLU A 198 -8.65 1.34 1.13
CA GLU A 198 -9.28 2.66 1.14
C GLU A 198 -9.07 3.35 -0.20
N GLU A 199 -10.06 4.12 -0.67
CA GLU A 199 -9.96 4.87 -1.92
C GLU A 199 -8.97 6.05 -1.79
N ARG A 200 -7.98 6.07 -2.68
CA ARG A 200 -6.88 7.04 -2.77
C ARG A 200 -7.28 8.35 -3.44
N LEU A 201 -8.41 8.90 -3.02
CA LEU A 201 -8.94 10.18 -3.51
C LEU A 201 -7.94 11.32 -3.29
N VAL A 202 -7.53 11.98 -4.38
CA VAL A 202 -6.83 13.26 -4.27
C VAL A 202 -7.88 14.34 -4.04
N ARG A 203 -8.06 14.70 -2.76
CA ARG A 203 -9.00 15.72 -2.33
C ARG A 203 -8.35 17.10 -2.44
N LEU A 204 -8.96 17.97 -3.25
CA LEU A 204 -8.57 19.37 -3.38
C LEU A 204 -9.51 20.20 -2.49
N ASP A 205 -8.96 20.94 -1.53
CA ASP A 205 -9.75 21.90 -0.75
C ASP A 205 -10.25 23.01 -1.70
N ALA A 206 -11.53 23.37 -1.61
CA ALA A 206 -12.14 24.41 -2.44
C ALA A 206 -11.35 25.74 -2.40
N LYS A 207 -10.67 26.05 -1.29
CA LYS A 207 -9.83 27.26 -1.13
C LYS A 207 -8.51 27.20 -1.89
N GLU A 208 -7.96 26.00 -2.10
CA GLU A 208 -6.67 25.78 -2.77
C GLU A 208 -6.85 25.27 -4.21
N LEU A 209 -8.06 24.84 -4.60
CA LEU A 209 -8.40 24.27 -5.90
C LEU A 209 -7.80 25.08 -7.07
N ALA A 210 -8.02 26.39 -7.11
CA ALA A 210 -7.52 27.26 -8.17
C ALA A 210 -5.98 27.35 -8.25
N LYS A 211 -5.27 27.09 -7.15
CA LYS A 211 -3.79 27.14 -7.11
C LYS A 211 -3.14 25.82 -7.48
N VAL A 212 -3.75 24.70 -7.08
CA VAL A 212 -3.12 23.37 -7.23
C VAL A 212 -3.71 22.51 -8.36
N ALA A 213 -4.94 22.77 -8.82
CA ALA A 213 -5.62 21.88 -9.77
C ALA A 213 -4.82 21.64 -11.05
N ASP A 214 -4.22 22.69 -11.62
CA ASP A 214 -3.46 22.54 -12.87
C ASP A 214 -2.12 21.83 -12.64
N SER A 215 -1.51 21.99 -11.46
CA SER A 215 -0.36 21.15 -11.05
C SER A 215 -0.76 19.67 -10.93
N VAL A 216 -1.92 19.36 -10.33
CA VAL A 216 -2.39 17.97 -10.21
C VAL A 216 -2.75 17.35 -11.57
N LYS A 217 -3.42 18.11 -12.46
CA LYS A 217 -3.71 17.67 -13.84
C LYS A 217 -2.43 17.43 -14.65
N TYR A 218 -1.45 18.33 -14.56
CA TYR A 218 -0.16 18.18 -15.22
C TYR A 218 0.58 16.92 -14.71
N LEU A 219 0.58 16.71 -13.39
CA LEU A 219 1.17 15.51 -12.78
C LEU A 219 0.47 14.22 -13.25
N GLU A 220 -0.86 14.19 -13.36
CA GLU A 220 -1.62 13.05 -13.90
C GLU A 220 -1.22 12.74 -15.35
N ALA A 221 -1.16 13.76 -16.21
CA ALA A 221 -0.77 13.60 -17.61
C ALA A 221 0.71 13.15 -17.76
N ASN A 222 1.60 13.66 -16.90
CA ASN A 222 3.00 13.25 -16.84
C ASN A 222 3.13 11.78 -16.42
N GLU A 223 2.52 11.40 -15.30
CA GLU A 223 2.58 10.03 -14.78
C GLU A 223 1.92 9.02 -15.73
N PHE A 224 0.83 9.40 -16.39
CA PHE A 224 0.26 8.61 -17.49
C PHE A 224 1.28 8.36 -18.61
N SER A 225 1.94 9.42 -19.09
CA SER A 225 2.89 9.35 -20.20
C SER A 225 4.11 8.51 -19.85
N VAL A 226 4.69 8.71 -18.66
CA VAL A 226 5.82 7.94 -18.12
C VAL A 226 5.43 6.47 -17.96
N ARG A 227 4.24 6.18 -17.44
CA ARG A 227 3.73 4.82 -17.24
C ARG A 227 3.51 4.09 -18.56
N CYS A 228 2.91 4.73 -19.56
CA CYS A 228 2.75 4.15 -20.89
C CYS A 228 4.12 3.79 -21.49
N ALA A 229 5.07 4.74 -21.49
CA ALA A 229 6.41 4.51 -22.00
C ALA A 229 7.22 3.46 -21.22
N ALA A 230 6.90 3.20 -19.94
CA ALA A 230 7.51 2.14 -19.15
C ALA A 230 6.87 0.77 -19.41
N VAL A 231 5.53 0.69 -19.44
CA VAL A 231 4.80 -0.58 -19.63
C VAL A 231 5.02 -1.14 -21.03
N ASP A 232 5.05 -0.30 -22.06
CA ASP A 232 5.28 -0.73 -23.44
C ASP A 232 6.73 -1.18 -23.73
N LYS A 233 7.66 -1.02 -22.76
CA LYS A 233 9.06 -1.45 -22.90
C LYS A 233 9.38 -2.80 -22.27
N TYR A 234 8.53 -3.33 -21.37
CA TYR A 234 8.84 -4.59 -20.70
C TYR A 234 8.92 -5.75 -21.69
N ALA A 235 10.06 -6.43 -21.73
CA ALA A 235 10.20 -7.71 -22.42
C ALA A 235 9.49 -8.82 -21.65
N ALA A 236 9.05 -9.89 -22.34
CA ALA A 236 8.37 -11.02 -21.70
C ALA A 236 9.22 -11.67 -20.59
N GLU A 237 10.54 -11.74 -20.79
CA GLU A 237 11.50 -12.23 -19.79
C GLU A 237 11.58 -11.33 -18.55
N GLU A 238 11.48 -10.00 -18.71
CA GLU A 238 11.44 -9.09 -17.56
C GLU A 238 10.14 -9.25 -16.77
N VAL A 239 9.01 -9.45 -17.44
CA VAL A 239 7.72 -9.75 -16.78
C VAL A 239 7.82 -11.05 -15.99
N GLU A 240 8.35 -12.11 -16.59
CA GLU A 240 8.55 -13.40 -15.94
C GLU A 240 9.46 -13.28 -14.70
N ASN A 241 10.57 -12.56 -14.83
CA ASN A 241 11.48 -12.27 -13.73
C ASN A 241 10.79 -11.51 -12.58
N LEU A 242 9.93 -10.52 -12.88
CA LEU A 242 9.15 -9.81 -11.86
C LEU A 242 8.21 -10.76 -11.09
N PHE A 243 7.60 -11.75 -11.76
CA PHE A 243 6.81 -12.80 -11.10
C PHE A 243 7.68 -13.75 -10.27
N ARG A 244 8.84 -14.19 -10.78
CA ARG A 244 9.75 -15.09 -10.02
C ARG A 244 10.29 -14.47 -8.74
N VAL A 245 10.45 -13.14 -8.66
CA VAL A 245 10.88 -12.47 -7.42
C VAL A 245 9.90 -12.71 -6.25
N LEU A 246 8.59 -12.82 -6.51
CA LEU A 246 7.60 -13.08 -5.46
C LEU A 246 7.14 -14.54 -5.41
N PHE A 247 7.18 -15.24 -6.54
CA PHE A 247 6.81 -16.65 -6.67
C PHE A 247 7.95 -17.49 -7.29
N PRO A 248 9.09 -17.69 -6.60
CA PRO A 248 10.26 -18.36 -7.19
C PRO A 248 10.08 -19.85 -7.50
N ARG A 249 8.92 -20.45 -7.20
CA ARG A 249 8.62 -21.88 -7.38
C ARG A 249 7.28 -22.12 -8.10
N PHE A 250 6.84 -21.15 -8.92
CA PHE A 250 5.58 -21.20 -9.67
C PHE A 250 4.35 -21.45 -8.77
N GLN A 251 4.33 -20.81 -7.60
CA GLN A 251 3.27 -20.95 -6.60
C GLN A 251 1.89 -20.54 -7.15
N GLU A 252 1.84 -19.59 -8.09
CA GLU A 252 0.64 -19.14 -8.77
C GLU A 252 -0.01 -20.24 -9.62
N VAL A 253 0.77 -21.05 -10.34
CA VAL A 253 0.25 -22.21 -11.10
C VAL A 253 -0.33 -23.25 -10.13
N ARG A 254 0.33 -23.47 -8.99
CA ARG A 254 -0.15 -24.38 -7.94
C ARG A 254 -1.40 -23.87 -7.21
N ALA A 255 -1.60 -22.55 -7.16
CA ALA A 255 -2.77 -21.92 -6.56
C ALA A 255 -4.02 -22.04 -7.43
N PHE A 256 -3.85 -22.19 -8.76
CA PHE A 256 -4.92 -22.25 -9.75
C PHE A 256 -4.82 -23.50 -10.62
N PRO A 257 -5.03 -24.71 -10.07
CA PRO A 257 -4.83 -25.99 -10.77
C PRO A 257 -5.80 -26.23 -11.94
N THR A 258 -6.79 -25.34 -12.14
CA THR A 258 -7.71 -25.35 -13.29
C THR A 258 -7.22 -24.58 -14.49
N LEU A 259 -6.05 -23.93 -14.42
CA LEU A 259 -5.44 -23.19 -15.52
C LEU A 259 -4.42 -24.06 -16.25
N ASN A 260 -4.37 -23.92 -17.57
CA ASN A 260 -3.58 -24.79 -18.46
C ASN A 260 -2.16 -24.26 -18.70
N SER A 261 -1.89 -23.00 -18.34
CA SER A 261 -0.60 -22.37 -18.59
C SER A 261 -0.17 -21.40 -17.49
N LEU A 262 1.13 -21.14 -17.46
CA LEU A 262 1.73 -20.11 -16.61
C LEU A 262 1.19 -18.71 -16.93
N VAL A 263 1.00 -18.41 -18.21
CA VAL A 263 0.49 -17.12 -18.69
C VAL A 263 -0.93 -16.88 -18.19
N GLU A 264 -1.81 -17.88 -18.23
CA GLU A 264 -3.16 -17.78 -17.65
C GLU A 264 -3.14 -17.45 -16.15
N ALA A 265 -2.22 -18.05 -15.38
CA ALA A 265 -2.08 -17.76 -13.95
C ALA A 265 -1.56 -16.33 -13.69
N GLN A 266 -0.69 -15.81 -14.54
CA GLN A 266 -0.21 -14.43 -14.49
C GLN A 266 -1.29 -13.43 -14.90
N ASP A 267 -2.02 -13.70 -15.97
CA ASP A 267 -3.16 -12.89 -16.42
C ASP A 267 -4.28 -12.85 -15.36
N LEU A 268 -4.54 -13.96 -14.66
CA LEU A 268 -5.45 -13.98 -13.52
C LEU A 268 -4.98 -13.02 -12.43
N LEU A 269 -3.72 -13.12 -12.02
CA LEU A 269 -3.15 -12.23 -11.01
C LEU A 269 -3.18 -10.77 -11.48
N LEU A 270 -2.86 -10.46 -12.73
CA LEU A 270 -2.95 -9.10 -13.25
C LEU A 270 -4.39 -8.57 -13.29
N SER A 271 -5.39 -9.42 -13.57
CA SER A 271 -6.80 -9.05 -13.49
C SER A 271 -7.26 -8.72 -12.06
N VAL A 272 -6.71 -9.40 -11.06
CA VAL A 272 -6.90 -9.07 -9.64
C VAL A 272 -6.33 -7.69 -9.36
N ILE A 273 -5.06 -7.48 -9.74
CA ILE A 273 -4.39 -6.20 -9.52
C ILE A 273 -5.14 -5.07 -10.22
N SER A 274 -5.64 -5.27 -11.44
CA SER A 274 -6.45 -4.28 -12.14
C SER A 274 -7.77 -3.98 -11.44
N SER A 275 -8.40 -4.98 -10.82
CA SER A 275 -9.61 -4.79 -10.00
C SER A 275 -9.33 -4.05 -8.69
N THR A 276 -8.23 -4.35 -7.99
CA THR A 276 -7.78 -3.59 -6.81
C THR A 276 -7.48 -2.14 -7.19
N VAL A 277 -6.73 -1.92 -8.27
CA VAL A 277 -6.38 -0.60 -8.82
C VAL A 277 -7.63 0.19 -9.19
N ALA A 278 -8.59 -0.41 -9.91
CA ALA A 278 -9.85 0.26 -10.29
C ALA A 278 -10.77 0.61 -9.11
N TYR A 279 -10.63 -0.08 -7.97
CA TYR A 279 -11.37 0.21 -6.75
C TYR A 279 -10.67 1.26 -5.89
N GLU A 280 -9.36 1.13 -5.67
CA GLU A 280 -8.64 2.06 -4.82
C GLU A 280 -8.36 3.40 -5.50
N TYR A 281 -8.22 3.47 -6.83
CA TYR A 281 -7.68 4.66 -7.51
C TYR A 281 -8.76 5.42 -8.26
N GLY A 282 -9.38 6.36 -7.55
CA GLY A 282 -10.48 7.20 -8.04
C GLY A 282 -10.07 8.28 -9.06
N ASN A 283 -10.11 9.55 -8.65
CA ASN A 283 -10.11 10.70 -9.57
C ASN A 283 -8.80 11.01 -10.30
N PHE A 284 -7.65 10.48 -9.86
CA PHE A 284 -6.34 10.65 -10.52
C PHE A 284 -5.60 9.29 -10.52
N PRO A 285 -6.00 8.37 -11.41
CA PRO A 285 -5.56 6.99 -11.37
C PRO A 285 -4.09 6.82 -11.74
N SER A 286 -3.55 7.57 -12.69
CA SER A 286 -2.15 7.41 -13.14
C SER A 286 -1.16 7.84 -12.04
N LEU A 287 -1.45 8.96 -11.37
CA LEU A 287 -0.72 9.43 -10.19
C LEU A 287 -0.74 8.39 -9.06
N THR A 288 -1.92 7.88 -8.72
CA THR A 288 -2.06 6.90 -7.63
C THR A 288 -1.46 5.54 -7.99
N MET A 289 -1.47 5.14 -9.27
CA MET A 289 -0.69 3.99 -9.75
C MET A 289 0.83 4.20 -9.60
N SER A 290 1.35 5.42 -9.78
CA SER A 290 2.78 5.73 -9.56
C SER A 290 3.17 5.78 -8.07
N LEU A 291 2.19 5.83 -7.18
CA LEU A 291 2.35 5.72 -5.73
C LEU A 291 1.88 4.35 -5.19
N SER A 292 1.66 3.38 -6.10
CA SER A 292 1.08 2.10 -5.78
C SER A 292 2.01 1.21 -4.97
N ASP A 293 1.49 0.68 -3.87
CA ASP A 293 2.02 -0.42 -3.09
C ASP A 293 1.34 -1.76 -3.41
N VAL A 294 0.54 -1.82 -4.48
CA VAL A 294 -0.05 -3.08 -4.93
C VAL A 294 0.99 -3.83 -5.78
N PRO A 295 1.32 -5.10 -5.48
CA PRO A 295 2.24 -5.89 -6.29
C PRO A 295 1.84 -5.91 -7.77
N TYR A 296 2.81 -5.96 -8.68
CA TYR A 296 2.63 -5.97 -10.14
C TYR A 296 1.90 -4.77 -10.77
N SER A 297 1.39 -3.79 -10.01
CA SER A 297 0.72 -2.60 -10.58
C SER A 297 1.58 -1.78 -11.56
N ARG A 298 2.91 -1.90 -11.48
CA ARG A 298 3.87 -1.34 -12.45
C ARG A 298 3.77 -1.92 -13.86
N LEU A 299 3.20 -3.12 -14.00
CA LEU A 299 2.97 -3.79 -15.27
C LEU A 299 1.67 -3.29 -15.91
N LEU A 300 0.82 -2.60 -15.17
CA LEU A 300 -0.43 -2.05 -15.69
C LEU A 300 -0.24 -0.58 -16.08
N LYS A 301 -0.76 -0.23 -17.26
CA LYS A 301 -1.12 1.16 -17.63
C LYS A 301 -2.63 1.26 -17.78
N LEU A 302 -3.19 2.42 -17.45
CA LEU A 302 -4.58 2.72 -17.72
C LEU A 302 -4.73 3.09 -19.21
N ILE A 303 -5.75 2.58 -19.88
CA ILE A 303 -6.13 2.96 -21.24
C ILE A 303 -7.36 3.88 -21.23
N ARG A 304 -8.33 3.57 -20.37
CA ARG A 304 -9.58 4.34 -20.22
C ARG A 304 -10.11 4.19 -18.80
N THR A 305 -10.59 5.26 -18.21
CA THR A 305 -11.42 5.21 -16.99
C THR A 305 -12.81 5.78 -17.28
N SER A 306 -13.81 5.31 -16.55
CA SER A 306 -15.18 5.81 -16.55
C SER A 306 -15.84 5.44 -15.21
N PRO A 307 -16.95 6.10 -14.82
CA PRO A 307 -17.69 5.73 -13.61
C PRO A 307 -18.23 4.29 -13.59
N ARG A 308 -18.24 3.58 -14.72
CA ARG A 308 -18.76 2.20 -14.83
C ARG A 308 -17.67 1.14 -14.94
N TYR A 309 -16.54 1.46 -15.57
CA TYR A 309 -15.42 0.53 -15.79
C TYR A 309 -14.12 1.28 -16.09
N SER A 310 -13.01 0.65 -15.75
CA SER A 310 -11.66 1.03 -16.19
C SER A 310 -11.05 -0.08 -17.04
N VAL A 311 -10.30 0.30 -18.08
CA VAL A 311 -9.57 -0.60 -18.97
C VAL A 311 -8.08 -0.41 -18.73
N PHE A 312 -7.40 -1.48 -18.35
CA PHE A 312 -5.94 -1.52 -18.21
C PHE A 312 -5.33 -2.33 -19.34
N GLU A 313 -4.07 -2.07 -19.66
CA GLU A 313 -3.24 -2.87 -20.58
C GLU A 313 -1.95 -3.27 -19.87
N ALA A 314 -1.51 -4.50 -20.10
CA ALA A 314 -0.24 -5.06 -19.64
C ALA A 314 0.69 -5.32 -20.84
N PRO A 315 1.98 -5.67 -20.61
CA PRO A 315 2.87 -6.13 -21.68
C PRO A 315 2.26 -7.31 -22.46
N GLY A 316 2.61 -7.44 -23.73
CA GLY A 316 1.93 -8.41 -24.63
C GLY A 316 0.54 -7.97 -25.10
N LYS A 317 0.08 -6.75 -24.77
CA LYS A 317 -1.21 -6.15 -25.19
C LYS A 317 -2.46 -6.84 -24.62
N VAL A 318 -2.28 -7.64 -23.56
CA VAL A 318 -3.36 -8.17 -22.72
C VAL A 318 -4.11 -6.99 -22.07
N LYS A 319 -5.45 -7.00 -22.11
CA LYS A 319 -6.27 -5.94 -21.50
C LYS A 319 -7.18 -6.48 -20.40
N PHE A 320 -7.45 -5.64 -19.41
CA PHE A 320 -8.31 -5.99 -18.28
C PHE A 320 -9.41 -4.96 -18.12
N VAL A 321 -10.67 -5.40 -18.15
CA VAL A 321 -11.85 -4.55 -17.95
C VAL A 321 -12.31 -4.72 -16.50
N SER A 322 -11.97 -3.77 -15.66
CA SER A 322 -12.28 -3.77 -14.23
C SER A 322 -13.48 -2.88 -13.93
N PHE A 323 -14.41 -3.36 -13.12
CA PHE A 323 -15.62 -2.61 -12.73
C PHE A 323 -15.45 -2.09 -11.29
N PRO A 324 -15.55 -0.77 -11.03
CA PRO A 324 -15.47 -0.21 -9.68
C PRO A 324 -16.44 -0.91 -8.72
N GLY A 325 -15.98 -1.16 -7.49
CA GLY A 325 -16.76 -1.86 -6.46
C GLY A 325 -16.80 -3.39 -6.56
N THR A 326 -16.27 -4.02 -7.62
CA THR A 326 -16.15 -5.50 -7.68
C THR A 326 -15.05 -6.07 -6.80
N HIS A 327 -14.08 -5.25 -6.39
CA HIS A 327 -13.04 -5.65 -5.45
C HIS A 327 -13.48 -5.41 -4.00
N ASP A 328 -13.99 -6.47 -3.37
CA ASP A 328 -14.04 -6.58 -1.92
C ASP A 328 -12.97 -7.57 -1.44
N TYR A 329 -11.98 -7.06 -0.71
CA TYR A 329 -10.88 -7.87 -0.15
C TYR A 329 -11.37 -8.96 0.82
N ARG A 330 -12.57 -8.82 1.40
CA ARG A 330 -13.15 -9.77 2.35
C ARG A 330 -13.70 -11.01 1.64
N THR A 331 -14.31 -10.82 0.46
CA THR A 331 -14.81 -11.91 -0.41
C THR A 331 -13.80 -12.33 -1.48
N PHE A 332 -12.66 -11.66 -1.61
CA PHE A 332 -11.63 -11.94 -2.60
C PHE A 332 -11.24 -13.42 -2.73
N ASN A 333 -11.00 -14.11 -1.61
CA ASN A 333 -10.69 -15.54 -1.59
C ASN A 333 -11.82 -16.44 -2.12
N VAL A 334 -13.08 -15.98 -2.06
CA VAL A 334 -14.24 -16.67 -2.64
C VAL A 334 -14.26 -16.42 -4.15
N ASN A 335 -14.13 -15.15 -4.56
CA ASN A 335 -14.15 -14.75 -5.98
C ASN A 335 -13.03 -15.45 -6.78
N MET A 336 -11.84 -15.58 -6.19
CA MET A 336 -10.70 -16.28 -6.82
C MET A 336 -10.89 -17.79 -6.96
N ARG A 337 -11.59 -18.45 -6.02
CA ARG A 337 -11.87 -19.89 -6.11
C ARG A 337 -12.88 -20.24 -7.20
N CYS A 338 -13.79 -19.31 -7.50
CA CYS A 338 -14.82 -19.47 -8.52
C CYS A 338 -14.46 -18.83 -9.87
N GLY A 339 -13.30 -18.16 -9.95
CA GLY A 339 -12.85 -17.41 -11.13
C GLY A 339 -12.49 -18.30 -12.32
N ARG A 340 -13.46 -18.53 -13.23
CA ARG A 340 -13.16 -19.06 -14.57
C ARG A 340 -12.71 -17.92 -15.48
N ILE A 341 -11.43 -17.89 -15.82
CA ILE A 341 -10.95 -17.06 -16.93
C ILE A 341 -11.54 -17.61 -18.23
N LYS A 342 -12.33 -16.80 -18.94
CA LYS A 342 -12.68 -17.09 -20.33
C LYS A 342 -11.78 -16.27 -21.24
N GLN A 343 -10.74 -16.89 -21.81
CA GLN A 343 -10.03 -16.27 -22.92
C GLN A 343 -10.96 -16.21 -24.14
N GLN A 344 -11.16 -15.03 -24.70
CA GLN A 344 -11.83 -14.84 -25.99
C GLN A 344 -10.80 -14.34 -27.00
N VAL A 345 -10.57 -15.13 -28.06
CA VAL A 345 -9.67 -14.76 -29.16
C VAL A 345 -10.51 -14.17 -30.30
N TRP A 346 -10.41 -12.86 -30.50
CA TRP A 346 -11.07 -12.15 -31.58
C TRP A 346 -10.18 -12.19 -32.83
N SER A 347 -10.48 -13.08 -33.77
CA SER A 347 -9.61 -13.36 -34.93
C SER A 347 -9.78 -12.42 -36.13
N ARG A 348 -10.77 -11.52 -36.11
CA ARG A 348 -10.92 -10.41 -37.07
C ARG A 348 -11.47 -9.17 -36.37
N LEU A 349 -10.79 -8.04 -36.55
CA LEU A 349 -11.45 -6.74 -36.48
C LEU A 349 -12.38 -6.68 -37.71
N VAL A 350 -13.67 -6.51 -37.47
CA VAL A 350 -14.57 -5.99 -38.51
C VAL A 350 -14.43 -4.48 -38.40
N ASP A 351 -13.67 -3.87 -39.31
CA ASP A 351 -13.62 -2.42 -39.41
C ASP A 351 -15.02 -1.94 -39.81
N GLY A 352 -15.67 -1.26 -38.88
CA GLY A 352 -17.06 -0.83 -38.99
C GLY A 352 -17.31 0.35 -38.07
N TRP A 353 -17.47 1.52 -38.69
CA TRP A 353 -17.59 2.87 -38.14
C TRP A 353 -16.25 3.54 -37.76
#